data_AF-A0A397T558-F1
#
_entry.id   AF-A0A397T558-F1
#
_cell.length_a   1.000
_cell.length_b   1.000
_cell.length_c   1.000
_cell.angle_alpha   90.00
_cell.angle_beta   90.00
_cell.angle_gamma   90.00
#
_symmetry.space_group_name_H-M   'P 1'
#
loop_
_entity.id
_entity.type
_entity.pdbx_description
1 polymer ?
#
loop_
_entity_poly.entity_id
_entity_poly.type
_entity_poly.pdbx_seq_one_letter_code
_entity_poly.pdbx_strand_id
1 'polypeptide(L)'
;METLDLANESSNQENQVGGIPGPFDIPPSVTSFINGSSELERRDSTDSTFSLRPSYKQKFKTSVAKPIIQNVLNQRLNNALYDKDQAPGWAHEISHEIKQKLLELGLNRYKYVVNVTIMENRSAGTRIQCSCAWDADTDNVAHETFKNVCNEH
;
A
#
# COMPACT_ATOMS: atom_id res chain seq x y z
N MET A 1 -7.37 -52.72 0.79
CA MET A 1 -7.47 -51.35 0.25
C MET A 1 -6.74 -51.38 -1.07
N GLU A 2 -7.45 -51.83 -2.10
CA GLU A 2 -8.19 -50.98 -3.05
C GLU A 2 -7.22 -50.51 -4.16
N THR A 3 -7.20 -51.20 -5.30
CA THR A 3 -7.98 -50.91 -6.56
C THR A 3 -7.36 -49.73 -7.34
N LEU A 4 -7.20 -49.67 -8.66
CA LEU A 4 -7.65 -50.44 -9.82
C LEU A 4 -6.78 -50.10 -11.05
N ASP A 5 -6.98 -50.96 -12.04
CA ASP A 5 -6.44 -51.08 -13.40
C ASP A 5 -6.25 -49.82 -14.27
N LEU A 6 -5.22 -49.93 -15.11
CA LEU A 6 -4.93 -49.14 -16.32
C LEU A 6 -5.51 -49.86 -17.55
N ALA A 7 -6.46 -49.22 -18.23
CA ALA A 7 -6.84 -49.37 -19.65
C ALA A 7 -7.77 -48.17 -19.96
N ASN A 8 -7.96 -47.60 -21.15
CA ASN A 8 -7.83 -48.02 -22.54
C ASN A 8 -8.07 -46.73 -23.38
N GLU A 9 -7.16 -46.35 -24.27
CA GLU A 9 -7.30 -46.38 -25.74
C GLU A 9 -8.47 -45.59 -26.39
N SER A 10 -8.04 -44.56 -27.12
CA SER A 10 -8.50 -43.93 -28.37
C SER A 10 -9.86 -44.22 -29.02
N SER A 11 -10.41 -43.13 -29.57
CA SER A 11 -11.21 -43.00 -30.80
C SER A 11 -12.63 -43.58 -30.83
N ASN A 12 -13.65 -42.75 -31.12
CA ASN A 12 -14.28 -42.66 -32.45
C ASN A 12 -15.47 -41.65 -32.47
N GLN A 13 -15.68 -41.06 -33.65
CA GLN A 13 -16.83 -40.22 -34.05
C GLN A 13 -18.13 -41.03 -34.22
N GLU A 14 -19.24 -40.31 -34.49
CA GLU A 14 -20.61 -40.71 -34.92
C GLU A 14 -21.67 -40.31 -33.86
N ASN A 15 -22.81 -39.64 -34.10
CA ASN A 15 -23.70 -39.60 -35.27
C ASN A 15 -24.66 -38.39 -35.25
N GLN A 16 -25.23 -38.09 -36.42
CA GLN A 16 -26.26 -37.08 -36.71
C GLN A 16 -27.71 -37.52 -36.32
N VAL A 17 -28.63 -36.53 -36.38
CA VAL A 17 -30.02 -36.54 -36.91
C VAL A 17 -31.16 -36.25 -35.92
N GLY A 18 -31.83 -35.10 -36.14
CA GLY A 18 -33.29 -35.06 -36.41
C GLY A 18 -34.25 -34.54 -35.33
N GLY A 19 -34.88 -33.39 -35.60
CA GLY A 19 -36.13 -32.98 -34.95
C GLY A 19 -36.63 -31.59 -35.37
N ILE A 20 -37.57 -31.52 -36.32
CA ILE A 20 -38.39 -30.35 -36.67
C ILE A 20 -39.79 -30.54 -36.04
N PRO A 21 -40.54 -29.49 -35.64
CA PRO A 21 -41.39 -28.74 -36.60
C PRO A 21 -41.57 -27.22 -36.32
N GLY A 22 -42.01 -26.46 -37.34
CA GLY A 22 -42.30 -25.00 -37.32
C GLY A 22 -43.63 -24.63 -36.64
N PRO A 23 -44.41 -23.61 -37.08
CA PRO A 23 -44.18 -22.56 -38.09
C PRO A 23 -44.61 -21.16 -37.59
N PHE A 24 -43.80 -20.10 -37.68
CA PHE A 24 -44.37 -18.73 -37.70
C PHE A 24 -43.41 -17.78 -38.40
N ASP A 25 -43.77 -17.44 -39.62
CA ASP A 25 -43.15 -16.42 -40.45
C ASP A 25 -43.28 -15.05 -39.78
N ILE A 26 -42.15 -14.36 -39.53
CA ILE A 26 -42.15 -12.97 -39.09
C ILE A 26 -41.72 -12.11 -40.29
N PRO A 27 -42.61 -11.26 -40.84
CA PRO A 27 -42.28 -10.36 -41.95
C PRO A 27 -41.35 -9.21 -41.49
N PRO A 28 -40.51 -8.66 -42.39
CA PRO A 28 -39.65 -7.54 -42.06
C PRO A 28 -40.45 -6.24 -42.08
N SER A 29 -40.20 -5.40 -41.08
CA SER A 29 -40.76 -4.05 -40.89
C SER A 29 -42.16 -4.05 -40.27
N VAL A 30 -42.27 -3.77 -38.96
CA VAL A 30 -42.70 -2.45 -38.44
C VAL A 30 -42.37 -2.30 -36.94
N THR A 31 -41.93 -1.09 -36.59
CA THR A 31 -42.09 -0.36 -35.32
C THR A 31 -41.17 -0.67 -34.12
N SER A 32 -40.24 0.27 -33.96
CA SER A 32 -39.63 0.78 -32.73
C SER A 32 -40.43 0.64 -31.43
N PHE A 33 -39.82 0.00 -30.43
CA PHE A 33 -40.09 0.26 -29.02
C PHE A 33 -38.78 0.29 -28.23
N ILE A 34 -38.83 1.01 -27.11
CA ILE A 34 -37.76 1.73 -26.41
C ILE A 34 -36.89 0.83 -25.51
N ASN A 35 -35.63 1.26 -25.35
CA ASN A 35 -34.65 0.99 -24.28
C ASN A 35 -34.04 -0.40 -24.11
N GLY A 36 -32.70 -0.40 -24.14
CA GLY A 36 -31.90 -1.41 -23.45
C GLY A 36 -30.51 -1.59 -24.04
N SER A 37 -29.76 -0.51 -24.28
CA SER A 37 -28.34 -0.61 -24.59
C SER A 37 -27.61 -1.23 -23.40
N SER A 38 -27.31 -2.53 -23.49
CA SER A 38 -26.20 -3.14 -22.77
C SER A 38 -25.24 -3.68 -23.82
N GLU A 39 -24.60 -2.72 -24.50
CA GLU A 39 -23.33 -2.97 -25.15
C GLU A 39 -22.37 -3.39 -24.04
N LEU A 40 -22.09 -4.68 -23.95
CA LEU A 40 -20.99 -5.21 -23.16
C LEU A 40 -19.71 -4.64 -23.78
N GLU A 41 -19.36 -3.42 -23.38
CA GLU A 41 -18.03 -2.88 -23.59
C GLU A 41 -17.05 -3.87 -22.94
N ARG A 42 -16.45 -4.71 -23.77
CA ARG A 42 -15.14 -5.28 -23.47
C ARG A 42 -14.24 -4.08 -23.24
N ARG A 43 -14.01 -3.76 -21.97
CA ARG A 43 -12.91 -2.90 -21.57
C ARG A 43 -11.67 -3.47 -22.22
N ASP A 44 -11.17 -2.76 -23.23
CA ASP A 44 -9.88 -3.00 -23.84
C ASP A 44 -8.83 -2.83 -22.73
N SER A 45 -8.46 -3.94 -22.11
CA SER A 45 -7.45 -4.01 -21.08
C SER A 45 -6.08 -3.87 -21.73
N THR A 46 -5.73 -2.66 -22.13
CA THR A 46 -4.36 -2.26 -22.49
C THR A 46 -3.54 -1.83 -21.27
N ASP A 47 -4.08 -1.92 -20.05
CA ASP A 47 -3.37 -1.53 -18.83
C ASP A 47 -2.55 -2.69 -18.24
N SER A 48 -1.64 -3.20 -19.07
CA SER A 48 -0.70 -4.27 -18.73
C SER A 48 0.49 -3.76 -17.92
N THR A 49 0.29 -3.10 -16.76
CA THR A 49 1.35 -3.01 -15.74
C THR A 49 0.81 -2.75 -14.32
N PHE A 50 -0.14 -3.55 -13.84
CA PHE A 50 -0.40 -3.60 -12.39
C PHE A 50 0.75 -4.35 -11.69
N SER A 51 1.88 -3.66 -11.48
CA SER A 51 2.99 -4.21 -10.69
C SER A 51 2.68 -4.08 -9.21
N LEU A 52 2.47 -5.23 -8.58
CA LEU A 52 2.32 -5.37 -7.11
C LEU A 52 3.53 -4.75 -6.39
N ARG A 53 4.73 -4.85 -6.97
CA ARG A 53 5.96 -4.28 -6.44
C ARG A 53 6.21 -2.90 -7.06
N PRO A 54 6.49 -1.85 -6.27
CA PRO A 54 6.91 -0.55 -6.81
C PRO A 54 8.26 -0.68 -7.54
N SER A 55 8.44 0.11 -8.60
CA SER A 55 9.72 0.20 -9.30
C SER A 55 10.82 0.66 -8.33
N TYR A 56 12.06 0.22 -8.52
CA TYR A 56 13.19 0.54 -7.65
C TYR A 56 13.37 2.06 -7.42
N LYS A 57 13.03 2.89 -8.42
CA LYS A 57 13.09 4.36 -8.31
C LYS A 57 12.04 4.94 -7.35
N GLN A 58 10.91 4.25 -7.17
CA GLN A 58 9.81 4.64 -6.30
C GLN A 58 9.86 3.95 -4.93
N LYS A 59 10.90 3.15 -4.65
CA LYS A 59 11.05 2.48 -3.34
C LYS A 59 11.48 3.49 -2.29
N PHE A 60 10.85 3.41 -1.11
CA PHE A 60 11.25 4.22 0.04
C PHE A 60 12.68 3.87 0.48
N LYS A 61 13.51 4.91 0.63
CA LYS A 61 14.91 4.78 1.04
C LYS A 61 15.08 5.34 2.45
N THR A 62 15.32 4.45 3.40
CA THR A 62 15.61 4.80 4.80
C THR A 62 16.78 5.78 4.91
N SER A 63 17.80 5.65 4.05
CA SER A 63 18.96 6.55 4.00
C SER A 63 18.60 8.01 3.71
N VAL A 64 17.48 8.28 3.03
CA VAL A 64 17.00 9.65 2.77
C VAL A 64 16.15 10.15 3.93
N ALA A 65 15.33 9.28 4.53
CA ALA A 65 14.45 9.66 5.64
C ALA A 65 15.21 9.98 6.93
N LYS A 66 16.27 9.22 7.25
CA LYS A 66 17.10 9.42 8.46
C LYS A 66 17.64 10.84 8.61
N PRO A 67 18.37 11.42 7.63
CA PRO A 67 18.89 12.79 7.76
C PRO A 67 17.78 13.84 7.83
N ILE A 68 16.64 13.62 7.17
CA ILE A 68 15.47 14.51 7.28
C ILE A 68 14.96 14.53 8.73
N ILE A 69 14.77 13.36 9.34
CA ILE A 69 14.32 13.22 10.72
C ILE A 69 15.34 13.89 11.67
N GLN A 70 16.63 13.58 11.53
CA GLN A 70 17.69 14.17 12.34
C GLN A 70 17.72 15.70 12.24
N ASN A 71 17.58 16.26 11.04
CA ASN A 71 17.59 17.70 10.83
C ASN A 71 16.39 18.38 11.52
N VAL A 72 15.17 17.83 11.39
CA VAL A 72 13.99 18.36 12.09
C VAL A 72 14.17 18.30 13.61
N LEU A 73 14.67 17.16 14.12
CA LEU A 73 14.91 16.99 15.56
C LEU A 73 15.93 18.02 16.08
N ASN A 74 17.05 18.20 15.39
CA ASN A 74 18.06 19.19 15.76
C ASN A 74 17.50 20.62 15.70
N GLN A 75 16.78 20.99 14.63
CA GLN A 75 16.22 22.33 14.48
C GLN A 75 15.23 22.69 15.60
N ARG A 76 14.44 21.72 16.06
CA ARG A 76 13.42 21.96 17.09
C ARG A 76 13.92 21.77 18.52
N LEU A 77 14.81 20.81 18.75
CA LEU A 77 15.16 20.37 20.11
C LEU A 77 16.55 20.80 20.59
N ASN A 78 17.47 21.24 19.72
CA ASN A 78 18.87 21.52 20.07
C ASN A 78 19.07 22.56 21.19
N ASN A 79 18.08 23.41 21.47
CA ASN A 79 18.11 24.36 22.59
C ASN A 79 16.85 24.30 23.48
N ALA A 80 16.02 23.27 23.30
CA ALA A 80 14.79 23.14 24.06
C ALA A 80 15.08 22.52 25.44
N LEU A 81 14.70 23.24 26.50
CA LEU A 81 14.65 22.67 27.85
C LEU A 81 13.34 21.89 28.00
N TYR A 82 13.39 20.70 28.60
CA TYR A 82 12.19 19.88 28.73
C TYR A 82 11.14 20.57 29.61
N ASP A 83 9.95 20.76 29.04
CA ASP A 83 8.76 21.25 29.72
C ASP A 83 7.60 20.28 29.44
N LYS A 84 6.91 19.85 30.51
CA LYS A 84 5.83 18.86 30.43
C LYS A 84 4.62 19.37 29.66
N ASP A 85 4.34 20.66 29.75
CA ASP A 85 3.17 21.27 29.11
C ASP A 85 3.42 21.49 27.61
N GLN A 86 4.67 21.77 27.23
CA GLN A 86 5.07 22.03 25.84
C GLN A 86 5.48 20.77 25.07
N ALA A 87 5.97 19.73 25.77
CA ALA A 87 6.37 18.45 25.17
C ALA A 87 5.35 17.83 24.20
N PRO A 88 4.03 17.75 24.51
CA PRO A 88 3.07 17.21 23.55
C PRO A 88 2.91 18.10 22.31
N GLY A 89 3.02 19.42 22.46
CA GLY A 89 2.99 20.37 21.35
C GLY A 89 4.18 20.17 20.41
N TRP A 90 5.40 20.08 20.96
CA TRP A 90 6.59 19.79 20.16
C TRP A 90 6.52 18.44 19.46
N ALA A 91 6.02 17.40 20.14
CA ALA A 91 5.86 16.09 19.52
C ALA A 91 4.90 16.14 18.32
N HIS A 92 3.79 16.85 18.45
CA HIS A 92 2.83 17.06 17.36
C HIS A 92 3.47 17.83 16.19
N GLU A 93 4.11 18.98 16.48
CA GLU A 93 4.78 19.79 15.45
C GLU A 93 5.87 19.02 14.70
N ILE A 94 6.75 18.32 15.42
CA ILE A 94 7.83 17.50 14.85
C ILE A 94 7.23 16.39 13.98
N SER A 95 6.20 15.70 14.46
CA SER A 95 5.56 14.63 13.70
C SER A 95 4.94 15.14 12.40
N HIS A 96 4.32 16.33 12.45
CA HIS A 96 3.73 16.97 11.29
C HIS A 96 4.80 17.40 10.30
N GLU A 97 5.85 18.08 10.75
CA GLU A 97 6.94 18.57 9.90
C GLU A 97 7.67 17.42 9.20
N ILE A 98 7.98 16.33 9.93
CA ILE A 98 8.57 15.12 9.33
C ILE A 98 7.64 14.55 8.27
N LYS A 99 6.34 14.43 8.56
CA LYS A 99 5.37 13.91 7.61
C LYS A 99 5.30 14.75 6.33
N GLN A 100 5.32 16.08 6.43
CA GLN A 100 5.31 16.96 5.25
C GLN A 100 6.57 16.75 4.39
N LYS A 101 7.76 16.76 4.99
CA LYS A 101 9.03 16.52 4.27
C LYS A 101 9.08 15.13 3.62
N LEU A 102 8.41 14.13 4.20
CA LEU A 102 8.29 12.80 3.60
C LEU A 102 7.32 12.75 2.42
N LEU A 103 6.24 13.55 2.46
CA LEU A 103 5.30 13.68 1.34
C LEU A 103 5.94 14.40 0.14
N GLU A 104 6.82 15.36 0.38
CA GLU A 104 7.60 16.06 -0.67
C GLU A 104 8.50 15.12 -1.49
N LEU A 105 8.82 13.92 -0.99
CA LEU A 105 9.57 12.90 -1.74
C LEU A 105 8.80 12.32 -2.95
N GLY A 106 7.51 12.65 -3.11
CA GLY A 106 6.71 12.30 -4.29
C GLY A 106 6.37 10.80 -4.40
N LEU A 107 6.37 10.09 -3.28
CA LEU A 107 6.04 8.65 -3.24
C LEU A 107 4.54 8.43 -3.06
N ASN A 108 3.76 8.67 -4.12
CA ASN A 108 2.28 8.69 -4.06
C ASN A 108 1.62 7.35 -3.67
N ARG A 109 2.34 6.22 -3.80
CA ARG A 109 1.83 4.88 -3.42
C ARG A 109 2.00 4.56 -1.93
N TYR A 110 2.76 5.37 -1.19
CA TYR A 110 3.13 5.09 0.19
C TYR A 110 2.26 5.85 1.18
N LYS A 111 1.93 5.19 2.29
CA LYS A 111 1.32 5.82 3.45
C LYS A 111 2.37 5.97 4.54
N TYR A 112 2.58 7.19 5.01
CA TYR A 112 3.52 7.46 6.09
C TYR A 112 2.84 7.43 7.45
N VAL A 113 3.48 6.74 8.40
CA VAL A 113 3.14 6.74 9.83
C VAL A 113 4.35 7.25 10.59
N VAL A 114 4.16 8.32 11.36
CA VAL A 114 5.22 8.94 12.16
C VAL A 114 4.80 8.86 13.62
N ASN A 115 5.68 8.30 14.46
CA ASN A 115 5.52 8.27 15.90
C ASN A 115 6.66 9.04 16.54
N VAL A 116 6.33 10.00 17.40
CA VAL A 116 7.30 10.82 18.13
C VAL A 116 7.05 10.66 19.62
N THR A 117 8.12 10.44 20.38
CA THR A 117 8.06 10.27 21.82
C THR A 117 9.15 11.14 22.44
N ILE A 118 8.76 12.10 23.28
CA ILE A 118 9.67 13.01 24.00
C ILE A 118 9.62 12.63 25.47
N MET A 119 10.79 12.44 26.07
CA MET A 119 10.91 12.00 27.46
C MET A 119 11.99 12.80 28.17
N GLU A 120 11.83 12.98 29.48
CA GLU A 120 12.82 13.63 30.31
C GLU A 120 13.97 12.68 30.64
N ASN A 121 15.20 13.09 30.35
CA ASN A 121 16.40 12.30 30.65
C ASN A 121 16.84 12.51 32.11
N ARG A 122 16.10 11.96 33.08
CA ARG A 122 16.42 12.04 34.53
C ARG A 122 17.36 10.94 35.01
N SER A 123 18.46 10.69 34.30
CA SER A 123 19.39 9.57 34.56
C SER A 123 18.73 8.19 34.73
N ALA A 124 17.48 8.06 34.31
CA ALA A 124 16.70 6.83 34.31
C ALA A 124 16.88 6.10 32.98
N GLY A 125 17.17 4.80 33.04
CA GLY A 125 17.25 3.97 31.84
C GLY A 125 15.88 3.87 31.17
N THR A 126 15.80 4.27 29.90
CA THR A 126 14.56 4.15 29.11
C THR A 126 14.78 3.26 27.90
N ARG A 127 13.86 2.32 27.66
CA ARG A 127 13.86 1.44 26.48
C ARG A 127 12.55 1.61 25.73
N ILE A 128 12.65 1.93 24.44
CA ILE A 128 11.52 1.96 23.51
C ILE A 128 11.70 0.82 22.51
N GLN A 129 10.62 0.08 22.25
CA GLN A 129 10.58 -0.95 21.22
C GLN A 129 9.32 -0.78 20.37
N CYS A 130 9.46 -1.04 19.07
CA CYS A 130 8.34 -1.18 18.16
C CYS A 130 8.45 -2.52 17.45
N SER A 131 7.31 -3.19 17.28
CA SER A 131 7.19 -4.43 16.53
C SER A 131 6.22 -4.21 15.39
N CYS A 132 6.60 -4.61 14.19
CA CYS A 132 5.83 -4.39 12.98
C CYS A 132 5.77 -5.68 12.17
N ALA A 133 4.58 -6.02 11.68
CA ALA A 133 4.35 -7.15 10.78
C ALA A 133 4.04 -6.60 9.39
N TRP A 134 5.08 -6.38 8.59
CA TRP A 134 5.03 -5.71 7.28
C TRP A 134 5.72 -6.56 6.21
N ASP A 135 5.48 -6.26 4.93
CA ASP A 135 6.15 -6.94 3.81
C ASP A 135 7.59 -6.39 3.66
N ALA A 136 8.58 -7.28 3.71
CA ALA A 136 10.00 -6.90 3.73
C ALA A 136 10.50 -6.23 2.43
N ASP A 137 9.79 -6.42 1.32
CA ASP A 137 10.18 -5.89 0.02
C ASP A 137 9.54 -4.53 -0.26
N THR A 138 8.32 -4.29 0.23
CA THR A 138 7.57 -3.06 -0.03
C THR A 138 7.65 -2.05 1.11
N ASP A 139 7.66 -2.51 2.36
CA ASP A 139 7.60 -1.64 3.54
C ASP A 139 8.99 -1.40 4.14
N ASN A 140 9.15 -0.30 4.85
CA ASN A 140 10.40 0.01 5.51
C ASN A 140 10.17 0.87 6.76
N VAL A 141 11.16 0.88 7.64
CA VAL A 141 11.15 1.66 8.88
C VAL A 141 12.44 2.48 8.99
N ALA A 142 12.29 3.74 9.42
CA ALA A 142 13.39 4.59 9.83
C ALA A 142 13.20 4.96 11.30
N HIS A 143 14.26 4.87 12.09
CA HIS A 143 14.27 5.31 13.47
C HIS A 143 15.52 6.13 13.72
N GLU A 144 15.35 7.22 14.46
CA GLU A 144 16.41 8.13 14.88
C GLU A 144 16.16 8.56 16.33
N THR A 145 17.24 8.73 17.08
CA THR A 145 17.21 9.17 18.49
C THR A 145 18.01 10.45 18.63
N PHE A 146 17.44 11.41 19.37
CA PHE A 146 18.08 12.67 19.69
C PHE A 146 18.20 12.82 21.21
N LYS A 147 19.35 13.32 21.69
CA LYS A 147 19.62 13.55 23.11
C LYS A 147 20.24 14.93 23.26
N ASN A 148 19.61 15.78 24.07
CA ASN A 148 20.21 17.06 24.46
C ASN A 148 21.39 16.83 25.41
N VAL A 149 22.46 17.58 25.19
CA VAL A 149 23.60 17.66 26.10
C VAL A 149 23.16 18.41 27.35
N CYS A 150 23.23 17.74 28.51
CA CYS A 150 23.17 18.42 29.79
C CYS A 150 24.55 19.07 30.00
N ASN A 151 24.63 20.40 29.90
CA ASN A 151 25.86 21.10 30.31
C ASN A 151 25.96 21.02 31.84
N GLU A 152 26.83 20.14 32.33
CA GLU A 152 27.29 20.16 33.72
C GLU A 152 28.10 21.47 33.93
N HIS A 153 27.72 22.25 34.94
CA HIS A 153 28.47 23.43 35.38
C HIS A 153 29.55 23.02 36.38
#